data_AF-A0A7S4JE88-F1
#
_entry.id   AF-A0A7S4JE88-F1
#
_cell.length_a   1.000
_cell.length_b   1.000
_cell.length_c   1.000
_cell.angle_alpha   90.00
_cell.angle_beta   90.00
_cell.angle_gamma   90.00
#
_symmetry.space_group_name_H-M   'P 1'
#
loop_
_entity.id
_entity.type
_entity.pdbx_description
1 polymer ?
#
loop_
_entity_poly.entity_id
_entity_poly.type
_entity_poly.pdbx_seq_one_letter_code
_entity_poly.pdbx_strand_id
1 'polypeptide(L)'
;MESIDDLFSRETRFAAAPDTFPPDRFNAGVLVVEPSLEVFEDMISRIGVMHSYDGGDTGFLNSYFHDWFTMGEASRLPFRYNALRTMYWLTQKKPGQPAGYS
;
A
#
# COMPACT_ATOMS: atom_id res chain seq x y z
N MET A 1 -22.47 1.00 -4.28
CA MET A 1 -21.14 1.62 -4.22
C MET A 1 -21.30 2.84 -3.35
N GLU A 2 -20.75 2.81 -2.13
CA GLU A 2 -20.78 3.96 -1.22
C GLU A 2 -19.84 5.06 -1.73
N SER A 3 -20.06 6.30 -1.30
CA SER A 3 -19.17 7.42 -1.68
C SER A 3 -17.75 7.17 -1.17
N ILE A 4 -16.77 7.63 -1.94
CA ILE A 4 -15.35 7.62 -1.57
C ILE A 4 -14.92 8.93 -0.88
N ASP A 5 -15.82 9.90 -0.75
CA ASP A 5 -15.52 11.22 -0.19
C ASP A 5 -15.00 11.13 1.26
N ASP A 6 -15.44 10.13 2.01
CA ASP A 6 -14.98 9.84 3.37
C ASP A 6 -13.47 9.51 3.45
N LEU A 7 -12.82 9.19 2.33
CA LEU A 7 -11.37 9.01 2.31
C LEU A 7 -10.62 10.32 2.52
N PHE A 8 -11.17 11.43 2.06
CA PHE A 8 -10.54 12.75 2.11
C PHE A 8 -10.81 13.50 3.42
N SER A 9 -11.75 13.03 4.24
CA SER A 9 -12.04 13.58 5.57
C SER A 9 -11.17 12.98 6.69
N ARG A 10 -10.22 12.10 6.34
CA ARG A 10 -9.36 11.42 7.29
C ARG A 10 -8.29 12.35 7.85
N GLU A 11 -8.19 12.41 9.18
CA GLU A 11 -7.15 13.13 9.90
C GLU A 11 -5.81 12.38 9.88
N THR A 12 -5.25 12.16 8.70
CA THR A 12 -3.94 11.53 8.51
C THR A 12 -3.28 12.01 7.23
N ARG A 13 -1.94 12.04 7.22
CA ARG A 13 -1.16 12.42 6.05
C ARG A 13 -0.95 11.25 5.08
N PHE A 14 -1.14 10.02 5.57
CA PHE A 14 -0.96 8.79 4.81
C PHE A 14 -1.95 7.73 5.28
N ALA A 15 -2.75 7.20 4.36
CA ALA A 15 -3.56 6.02 4.59
C ALA A 15 -3.45 5.02 3.44
N ALA A 16 -3.44 3.74 3.79
CA ALA A 16 -3.35 2.66 2.83
C ALA A 16 -4.24 1.50 3.29
N ALA A 17 -4.60 0.61 2.35
CA ALA A 17 -5.36 -0.58 2.68
C ALA A 17 -4.42 -1.72 3.08
N PRO A 18 -4.72 -2.47 4.15
CA PRO A 18 -3.91 -3.61 4.56
C PRO A 18 -3.79 -4.61 3.41
N ASP A 19 -2.63 -5.26 3.31
CA ASP A 19 -2.50 -6.44 2.48
C ASP A 19 -3.26 -7.62 3.10
N THR A 20 -3.57 -8.62 2.29
CA THR A 20 -4.35 -9.79 2.72
C THR A 20 -3.53 -10.61 3.72
N PHE A 21 -2.22 -10.78 3.46
CA PHE A 21 -1.25 -11.39 4.36
C PHE A 21 0.17 -10.93 4.05
N PRO A 22 0.98 -10.52 5.06
CA PRO A 22 0.60 -10.25 6.44
C PRO A 22 -0.12 -8.88 6.57
N PRO A 23 -1.07 -8.71 7.52
CA PRO A 23 -1.89 -7.49 7.64
C PRO A 23 -1.17 -6.32 8.33
N ASP A 24 0.06 -6.55 8.79
CA ASP A 24 0.97 -5.51 9.30
C ASP A 24 1.60 -4.67 8.19
N ARG A 25 1.39 -5.06 6.93
CA ARG A 25 1.78 -4.34 5.73
C ARG A 25 0.56 -3.84 4.97
N PHE A 26 0.78 -2.84 4.14
CA PHE A 26 -0.24 -2.31 3.25
C PHE A 26 0.09 -2.55 1.78
N ASN A 27 -0.93 -2.43 0.93
CA ASN A 27 -0.78 -2.46 -0.51
C ASN A 27 -0.72 -1.05 -1.10
N ALA A 28 0.21 -0.78 -2.02
CA ALA A 28 0.33 0.54 -2.66
C ALA A 28 -0.72 0.81 -3.77
N GLY A 29 -1.61 -0.13 -4.06
CA GLY A 29 -2.62 -0.01 -5.10
C GLY A 29 -3.72 1.01 -4.81
N VAL A 30 -3.95 1.34 -3.53
CA VAL A 30 -4.83 2.44 -3.11
C VAL A 30 -4.19 3.16 -1.92
N LEU A 31 -3.87 4.43 -2.14
CA LEU A 31 -3.25 5.31 -1.15
C LEU A 31 -4.07 6.60 -1.03
N VAL A 32 -4.22 7.10 0.18
CA VAL A 32 -4.65 8.46 0.48
C VAL A 32 -3.42 9.19 1.02
N VAL A 33 -3.02 10.27 0.35
CA VAL A 33 -1.81 11.01 0.70
C VAL A 33 -2.12 12.50 0.77
N GLU A 34 -1.50 13.17 1.73
CA GLU A 34 -1.39 14.62 1.72
C GLU A 34 -0.20 15.02 0.84
N PRO A 35 -0.41 15.80 -0.25
CA PRO A 35 0.68 16.25 -1.09
C PRO A 35 1.69 17.10 -0.29
N SER A 36 2.94 16.67 -0.26
CA SER A 36 4.04 17.41 0.38
C SER A 36 5.30 17.28 -0.44
N LEU A 37 5.89 18.42 -0.82
CA LEU A 37 7.15 18.46 -1.56
C LEU A 37 8.29 17.87 -0.72
N GLU A 38 8.31 18.15 0.58
CA GLU A 38 9.31 17.63 1.51
C GLU A 38 9.31 16.10 1.57
N VAL A 39 8.11 15.50 1.71
CA VAL A 39 7.97 14.04 1.73
C VAL A 39 8.36 13.43 0.39
N PHE A 40 8.01 14.10 -0.72
CA PHE A 40 8.40 13.66 -2.05
C PHE A 40 9.93 13.65 -2.22
N GLU A 41 10.61 14.75 -1.91
CA GLU A 41 12.06 14.88 -2.03
C GLU A 41 12.80 13.88 -1.12
N ASP A 42 12.33 13.69 0.12
CA ASP A 42 12.90 12.71 1.05
C ASP A 42 12.70 11.27 0.54
N MET A 43 11.52 10.92 0.00
CA MET A 43 11.30 9.63 -0.65
C MET A 43 12.26 9.42 -1.83
N ILE A 44 12.40 10.40 -2.73
CA ILE A 44 13.31 10.31 -3.88
C ILE A 44 14.76 10.11 -3.41
N SER A 45 15.20 10.81 -2.36
CA SER A 45 16.55 10.67 -1.82
C SER A 45 16.87 9.27 -1.27
N ARG A 46 15.82 8.51 -0.92
CA ARG A 46 15.93 7.15 -0.35
C ARG A 46 15.81 6.06 -1.41
N ILE A 47 15.43 6.39 -2.63
CA ILE A 47 15.43 5.43 -3.75
C ILE A 47 16.86 4.94 -3.98
N GLY A 48 17.06 3.63 -4.01
CA GLY A 48 18.37 2.99 -4.16
C GLY A 48 19.20 2.88 -2.88
N VAL A 49 18.79 3.54 -1.79
CA VAL A 49 19.39 3.40 -0.45
C VAL A 49 18.54 2.49 0.44
N MET A 50 17.23 2.69 0.43
CA MET A 50 16.30 1.92 1.24
C MET A 50 15.93 0.59 0.54
N HIS A 51 15.90 -0.49 1.32
CA HIS A 51 15.53 -1.80 0.82
C HIS A 51 14.02 -1.90 0.57
N SER A 52 13.63 -2.29 -0.65
CA SER A 52 12.26 -2.70 -1.00
C SER A 52 12.21 -4.23 -1.05
N TYR A 53 11.35 -4.85 -0.23
CA TYR A 53 11.30 -6.31 -0.11
C TYR A 53 10.75 -7.02 -1.36
N ASP A 54 10.01 -6.32 -2.21
CA ASP A 54 9.44 -6.85 -3.46
C ASP A 54 10.09 -6.24 -4.71
N GLY A 55 11.10 -5.37 -4.53
CA GLY A 55 11.73 -4.62 -5.62
C GLY A 55 10.82 -3.58 -6.28
N GLY A 56 9.61 -3.39 -5.76
CA GLY A 56 8.59 -2.48 -6.29
C GLY A 56 8.26 -1.34 -5.34
N ASP A 57 7.16 -0.67 -5.66
CA ASP A 57 6.62 0.47 -4.92
C ASP A 57 6.05 0.06 -3.55
N THR A 58 5.34 -1.07 -3.49
CA THR A 58 4.72 -1.55 -2.25
C THR A 58 5.78 -1.85 -1.20
N GLY A 59 6.85 -2.56 -1.56
CA GLY A 59 7.96 -2.81 -0.65
C GLY A 59 8.70 -1.56 -0.22
N PHE A 60 8.93 -0.62 -1.14
CA PHE A 60 9.58 0.65 -0.82
C PHE A 60 8.73 1.48 0.15
N LEU A 61 7.44 1.62 -0.13
CA LEU A 61 6.52 2.42 0.69
C LEU A 61 6.31 1.82 2.07
N ASN A 62 6.24 0.49 2.20
CA ASN A 62 6.19 -0.16 3.52
C ASN A 62 7.49 0.04 4.31
N SER A 63 8.65 0.11 3.65
CA SER A 63 9.91 0.46 4.32
C SER A 63 9.97 1.93 4.73
N TYR A 64 9.41 2.83 3.91
CA TYR A 64 9.37 4.27 4.19
C TYR A 64 8.40 4.59 5.34
N PHE A 65 7.15 4.13 5.23
CA PHE A 65 6.10 4.23 6.25
C PHE A 65 6.09 2.98 7.15
N HIS A 66 7.25 2.61 7.71
CA HIS A 66 7.44 1.40 8.50
C HIS A 66 6.57 1.31 9.76
N ASP A 67 6.09 2.44 10.26
CA ASP A 67 5.22 2.56 11.43
C ASP A 67 3.72 2.59 11.08
N TRP A 68 3.37 2.43 9.79
CA TRP A 68 1.99 2.51 9.28
C TRP A 68 0.97 1.71 10.10
N PHE A 69 1.30 0.47 10.48
CA PHE A 69 0.40 -0.38 11.24
C PHE A 69 0.10 0.15 12.65
N THR A 70 1.02 0.93 13.21
CA THR A 70 0.92 1.55 14.54
C THR A 70 0.42 3.00 14.50
N MET A 71 0.27 3.59 13.31
CA MET A 71 -0.36 4.90 13.15
C MET A 71 -1.84 4.87 13.60
N GLY A 72 -2.45 6.06 13.66
CA GLY A 72 -3.86 6.22 13.99
C GLY A 72 -4.78 5.38 13.09
N GLU A 73 -5.98 5.06 13.58
CA GLU A 73 -6.98 4.29 12.82
C GLU A 73 -7.32 4.91 11.45
N ALA A 74 -7.24 6.24 11.33
CA ALA A 74 -7.41 6.96 10.08
C ALA A 74 -6.41 6.54 8.99
N SER A 75 -5.22 6.04 9.35
CA SER A 75 -4.21 5.55 8.39
C SER A 75 -4.54 4.17 7.81
N ARG A 76 -5.48 3.43 8.40
CA ARG A 76 -5.86 2.08 7.97
C ARG A 76 -7.16 2.12 7.19
N LEU A 77 -7.07 2.00 5.86
CA LEU A 77 -8.26 1.91 5.01
C LEU A 77 -8.96 0.56 5.22
N PRO A 78 -10.30 0.51 5.14
CA PRO A 78 -11.01 -0.76 5.12
C PRO A 78 -10.52 -1.67 3.99
N PHE A 79 -10.36 -2.97 4.27
CA PHE A 79 -9.84 -3.96 3.30
C PHE A 79 -10.61 -3.99 1.96
N ARG A 80 -11.88 -3.57 1.94
CA ARG A 80 -12.69 -3.46 0.72
C ARG A 80 -12.02 -2.65 -0.40
N TYR A 81 -11.17 -1.67 -0.05
CA TYR A 81 -10.44 -0.86 -1.02
C TYR A 81 -9.30 -1.65 -1.71
N ASN A 82 -8.83 -2.74 -1.10
CA ASN A 82 -7.86 -3.67 -1.70
C ASN A 82 -8.52 -4.93 -2.31
N ALA A 83 -9.78 -5.22 -1.98
CA ALA A 83 -10.46 -6.45 -2.40
C ALA A 83 -10.48 -6.67 -3.93
N LEU A 84 -10.57 -5.61 -4.73
CA LEU A 84 -10.51 -5.71 -6.20
C LEU A 84 -9.17 -6.26 -6.70
N ARG A 85 -8.06 -5.85 -6.08
CA ARG A 85 -6.72 -6.37 -6.41
C ARG A 85 -6.58 -7.83 -5.98
N THR A 86 -7.03 -8.18 -4.77
CA THR A 86 -7.00 -9.59 -4.31
C THR A 86 -7.82 -10.49 -5.24
N MET A 87 -9.02 -10.05 -5.65
CA MET A 87 -9.86 -10.79 -6.58
C MET A 87 -9.25 -10.90 -7.97
N TYR A 88 -8.59 -9.84 -8.47
CA TYR A 88 -7.83 -9.89 -9.72
C TYR A 88 -6.73 -10.97 -9.65
N TRP A 89 -5.93 -11.00 -8.59
CA TRP A 89 -4.90 -12.02 -8.41
C TRP A 89 -5.45 -13.45 -8.33
N LEU A 90 -6.55 -13.65 -7.59
CA LEU A 90 -7.18 -14.97 -7.44
C LEU A 90 -7.80 -15.48 -8.74
N THR A 91 -8.32 -14.59 -9.58
CA THR A 91 -8.96 -14.96 -10.85
C THR A 91 -7.96 -15.08 -12.00
N GLN A 92 -6.85 -14.32 -11.97
CA GLN A 92 -5.81 -14.36 -13.00
C GLN A 92 -4.75 -15.45 -12.74
N LYS A 93 -4.57 -15.90 -11.49
CA LYS A 93 -3.79 -17.12 -11.21
C LYS A 93 -4.55 -18.34 -11.70
N LYS A 94 -4.19 -18.83 -12.90
CA LYS A 94 -4.60 -20.16 -13.37
C LYS A 94 -4.14 -21.21 -12.34
N PRO A 95 -5.02 -22.11 -11.87
CA PRO A 95 -4.58 -23.24 -11.05
C PRO A 95 -3.64 -24.09 -11.91
N GLY A 96 -2.35 -24.18 -11.54
CA GLY A 96 -1.40 -25.13 -12.12
C GLY A 96 -0.19 -24.58 -12.88
N GLN A 97 0.12 -23.28 -12.86
CA GLN A 97 1.35 -22.76 -13.47
C GLN A 97 2.44 -22.56 -12.41
N PRO A 98 3.58 -23.31 -12.44
CA PRO A 98 4.66 -23.12 -11.48
C PRO A 98 5.34 -21.77 -11.70
N ALA A 99 5.82 -21.17 -10.60
CA ALA A 99 6.51 -19.90 -10.60
C ALA A 99 7.80 -19.99 -11.45
N GLY A 100 7.78 -19.41 -12.63
CA GLY A 100 8.94 -19.27 -13.50
C GLY A 100 9.79 -18.09 -13.05
N TYR A 101 11.05 -18.37 -12.73
CA TYR A 101 12.13 -17.38 -12.62
C TYR A 101 12.36 -16.69 -13.97
N SER A 102 12.49 -15.36 -13.98
CA SER A 102 13.38 -14.59 -14.86
C SER A 102 13.58 -13.21 -14.27
#